data_AF-A0A0P7JJI1-F1
#
_entry.id   AF-A0A0P7JJI1-F1
#
_cell.length_a   1.000
_cell.length_b   1.000
_cell.length_c   1.000
_cell.angle_alpha   90.00
_cell.angle_beta   90.00
_cell.angle_gamma   90.00
#
_symmetry.space_group_name_H-M   'P 1'
#
loop_
_entity.id
_entity.type
_entity.pdbx_description
1 polymer ?
#
loop_
_entity_poly.entity_id
_entity_poly.type
_entity_poly.pdbx_seq_one_letter_code
_entity_poly.pdbx_strand_id
1 'polypeptide(L)'
;MYKTLLLLALSATAASAHAFSVQSGEWQWPHTISWHDKKSNSTDSVKGSENICISQKSSADYPKAQADNLTAENCKVSNFQSKGNKASFKAACETMSFDAEYEKLSENEIKFTQTIYSRKGKSYTAAGTMRHKGSQNASCAE
;
A
#
# COMPACT_ATOMS: atom_id res chain seq x y z
N MET A 1 -42.39 0.22 -40.89
CA MET A 1 -42.11 -1.12 -40.32
C MET A 1 -40.70 -1.09 -39.74
N TYR A 2 -40.56 -0.91 -38.43
CA TYR A 2 -39.26 -0.89 -37.75
C TYR A 2 -39.00 -2.28 -37.18
N LYS A 3 -38.02 -2.99 -37.74
CA LYS A 3 -37.56 -4.29 -37.23
C LYS A 3 -36.24 -4.07 -36.50
N THR A 4 -36.34 -4.11 -35.18
CA THR A 4 -35.29 -3.86 -34.19
C THR A 4 -34.12 -4.83 -34.36
N LEU A 5 -32.91 -4.31 -34.54
CA LEU A 5 -31.67 -5.07 -34.34
C LEU A 5 -31.48 -5.29 -32.83
N LEU A 6 -31.53 -6.54 -32.39
CA LEU A 6 -31.09 -6.93 -31.06
C LEU A 6 -29.58 -7.19 -31.11
N LEU A 7 -28.79 -6.19 -30.74
CA LEU A 7 -27.36 -6.36 -30.45
C LEU A 7 -27.26 -6.94 -29.02
N LEU A 8 -26.94 -8.23 -28.90
CA LEU A 8 -26.47 -8.78 -27.62
C LEU A 8 -25.13 -8.13 -27.30
N ALA A 9 -25.17 -7.10 -26.44
CA ALA A 9 -23.99 -6.60 -25.77
C ALA A 9 -23.49 -7.70 -24.83
N LEU A 10 -22.38 -8.34 -25.19
CA LEU A 10 -21.56 -9.11 -24.25
C LEU A 10 -21.09 -8.13 -23.17
N SER A 11 -21.77 -8.08 -22.03
CA SER A 11 -21.21 -7.53 -20.81
C SER A 11 -20.12 -8.49 -20.34
N ALA A 12 -18.90 -8.25 -20.81
CA ALA A 12 -17.71 -8.75 -20.16
C ALA A 12 -17.75 -8.27 -18.70
N THR A 13 -18.11 -9.16 -17.77
CA THR A 13 -17.86 -8.94 -16.34
C THR A 13 -16.35 -9.02 -16.14
N ALA A 14 -15.67 -7.91 -16.44
CA ALA A 14 -14.28 -7.73 -16.09
C ALA A 14 -14.17 -7.69 -14.57
N ALA A 15 -13.55 -8.73 -14.03
CA ALA A 15 -12.85 -8.85 -12.74
C ALA A 15 -13.24 -7.85 -11.64
N SER A 16 -14.10 -8.27 -10.72
CA SER A 16 -14.08 -7.73 -9.36
C SER A 16 -12.87 -8.32 -8.62
N ALA A 17 -11.67 -7.82 -8.92
CA ALA A 17 -10.61 -7.84 -7.94
C ALA A 17 -11.17 -7.11 -6.72
N HIS A 18 -11.35 -7.81 -5.60
CA HIS A 18 -11.85 -7.19 -4.37
C HIS A 18 -10.86 -6.07 -4.00
N ALA A 19 -11.29 -4.83 -4.16
CA ALA A 19 -10.44 -3.68 -3.89
C ALA A 19 -10.07 -3.65 -2.41
N PHE A 20 -8.81 -3.34 -2.10
CA PHE A 20 -8.33 -3.20 -0.72
C PHE A 20 -8.75 -1.81 -0.21
N SER A 21 -10.04 -1.66 0.08
CA SER A 21 -10.61 -0.42 0.59
C SER A 21 -10.24 -0.18 2.05
N VAL A 22 -10.17 1.07 2.49
CA VAL A 22 -10.01 1.48 3.89
C VAL A 22 -10.76 2.79 4.14
N GLN A 23 -10.84 3.25 5.40
CA GLN A 23 -11.35 4.60 5.67
C GLN A 23 -10.39 5.69 5.19
N SER A 24 -10.94 6.75 4.60
CA SER A 24 -10.21 8.00 4.36
C SER A 24 -10.01 8.80 5.65
N GLY A 25 -9.11 9.77 5.64
CA GLY A 25 -8.79 10.64 6.76
C GLY A 25 -7.43 10.35 7.38
N GLU A 26 -7.27 10.72 8.65
CA GLU A 26 -6.00 10.59 9.36
C GLU A 26 -5.74 9.16 9.84
N TRP A 27 -4.51 8.72 9.62
CA TRP A 27 -3.97 7.45 10.07
C TRP A 27 -2.67 7.68 10.84
N GLN A 28 -2.37 6.76 11.75
CA GLN A 28 -1.08 6.70 12.41
C GLN A 28 -0.46 5.33 12.22
N TRP A 29 0.82 5.30 11.87
CA TRP A 29 1.61 4.08 11.73
C TRP A 29 2.72 4.00 12.79
N PRO A 30 2.38 3.54 14.01
CA PRO A 30 3.41 3.13 14.96
C PRO A 30 4.12 1.89 14.43
N HIS A 31 5.44 1.94 14.33
CA HIS A 31 6.25 0.91 13.72
C HIS A 31 7.58 0.69 14.45
N THR A 32 8.19 -0.47 14.22
CA THR A 32 9.56 -0.79 14.64
C THR A 32 10.43 -0.93 13.40
N ILE A 33 11.57 -0.26 13.40
CA ILE A 33 12.62 -0.41 12.39
C ILE A 33 13.68 -1.36 12.95
N SER A 34 13.96 -2.45 12.25
CA SER A 34 15.02 -3.40 12.57
C SER A 34 16.03 -3.50 11.43
N TRP A 35 17.32 -3.63 11.76
CA TRP A 35 18.37 -3.75 10.76
C TRP A 35 18.78 -5.20 10.55
N HIS A 36 19.10 -5.53 9.30
CA HIS A 36 19.62 -6.82 8.90
C HIS A 36 20.96 -6.61 8.18
N ASP A 37 22.07 -6.96 8.85
CA ASP A 37 23.39 -7.01 8.24
C ASP A 37 23.82 -8.47 8.13
N LYS A 38 24.19 -8.91 6.93
CA LYS A 38 24.67 -10.28 6.68
C LYS A 38 25.89 -10.67 7.54
N LYS A 39 26.63 -9.69 8.07
CA LYS A 39 27.85 -9.90 8.86
C LYS A 39 27.66 -9.71 10.37
N SER A 40 26.49 -9.29 10.83
CA SER A 40 26.26 -8.95 12.23
C SER A 40 24.91 -9.50 12.70
N ASN A 41 24.93 -10.26 13.80
CA ASN A 41 23.73 -10.67 14.54
C ASN A 41 23.19 -9.53 15.43
N SER A 42 23.29 -8.27 14.98
CA SER A 42 22.71 -7.15 15.72
C SER A 42 21.19 -7.29 15.74
N THR A 43 20.61 -7.17 16.93
CA THR A 43 19.17 -7.13 17.18
C THR A 43 18.69 -5.68 17.41
N ASP A 44 19.47 -4.70 16.97
CA ASP A 44 19.13 -3.29 17.18
C ASP A 44 17.79 -2.98 16.49
N SER A 45 16.94 -2.26 17.22
CA SER A 45 15.68 -1.78 16.69
C SER A 45 15.31 -0.45 17.32
N VAL A 46 14.61 0.38 16.54
CA VAL A 46 14.07 1.66 17.01
C VAL A 46 12.58 1.69 16.75
N LYS A 47 11.84 2.34 17.64
CA LYS A 47 10.41 2.58 17.47
C LYS A 47 10.20 3.95 16.84
N GLY A 48 9.25 4.03 15.91
CA GLY A 48 8.84 5.24 15.23
C GLY A 48 7.33 5.31 15.11
N SER A 49 6.83 6.47 14.67
CA SER A 49 5.41 6.67 14.38
C SER A 49 5.25 7.71 13.29
N GLU A 50 4.61 7.34 12.19
CA GLU A 50 4.27 8.27 11.10
C GLU A 50 2.79 8.64 11.13
N ASN A 51 2.48 9.88 10.75
CA ASN A 51 1.10 10.28 10.49
C ASN A 51 0.88 10.28 8.98
N ILE A 52 -0.20 9.63 8.55
CA ILE A 52 -0.53 9.44 7.13
C ILE A 52 -1.94 9.99 6.92
N CYS A 53 -2.17 10.72 5.83
CA CYS A 53 -3.51 11.15 5.44
C CYS A 53 -3.93 10.37 4.19
N ILE A 54 -4.98 9.57 4.30
CA ILE A 54 -5.50 8.79 3.17
C ILE A 54 -6.68 9.56 2.56
N SER A 55 -6.52 10.05 1.33
CA SER A 55 -7.59 10.74 0.61
C SER A 55 -8.75 9.81 0.24
N GLN A 56 -9.92 10.37 -0.05
CA GLN A 56 -11.10 9.61 -0.49
C GLN A 56 -10.82 8.79 -1.76
N LYS A 57 -10.01 9.33 -2.67
CA LYS A 57 -9.58 8.64 -3.89
C LYS A 57 -8.66 7.47 -3.55
N SER A 58 -7.70 7.68 -2.67
CA SER A 58 -6.72 6.65 -2.29
C SER A 58 -7.35 5.55 -1.45
N SER A 59 -8.42 5.84 -0.71
CA SER A 59 -9.04 4.89 0.22
C SER A 59 -9.79 3.74 -0.46
N ALA A 60 -10.16 3.88 -1.74
CA ALA A 60 -10.86 2.84 -2.49
C ALA A 60 -9.99 1.61 -2.77
N ASP A 61 -8.69 1.81 -3.03
CA ASP A 61 -7.69 0.76 -3.21
C ASP A 61 -6.31 1.27 -2.77
N TYR A 62 -6.10 1.31 -1.44
CA TYR A 62 -4.98 2.03 -0.86
C TYR A 62 -3.60 1.52 -1.30
N PRO A 63 -3.31 0.20 -1.28
CA PRO A 63 -2.03 -0.32 -1.77
C PRO A 63 -1.79 0.02 -3.25
N LYS A 64 -2.83 0.00 -4.09
CA LYS A 64 -2.72 0.39 -5.48
C LYS A 64 -2.44 1.89 -5.63
N ALA A 65 -3.13 2.74 -4.88
CA ALA A 65 -2.89 4.18 -4.89
C ALA A 65 -1.44 4.51 -4.47
N GLN A 66 -0.89 3.80 -3.48
CA GLN A 66 0.51 3.94 -3.07
C GLN A 66 1.48 3.54 -4.19
N ALA A 67 1.23 2.40 -4.85
CA ALA A 67 2.01 1.96 -6.01
C ALA A 67 1.95 2.96 -7.18
N ASP A 68 0.77 3.50 -7.48
CA ASP A 68 0.57 4.46 -8.56
C ASP A 68 1.27 5.80 -8.24
N ASN A 69 1.21 6.28 -6.98
CA ASN A 69 1.92 7.50 -6.54
C ASN A 69 3.44 7.35 -6.69
N LEU A 70 4.01 6.22 -6.28
CA LEU A 70 5.44 5.94 -6.46
C LEU A 70 5.84 5.94 -7.94
N THR A 71 4.95 5.44 -8.82
CA THR A 71 5.19 5.47 -10.26
C THR A 71 5.21 6.90 -10.80
N ALA A 72 4.31 7.78 -10.31
CA ALA A 72 4.31 9.20 -10.64
C ALA A 72 5.56 9.94 -10.14
N GLU A 73 6.19 9.45 -9.06
CA GLU A 73 7.47 9.93 -8.52
C GLU A 73 8.70 9.29 -9.19
N ASN A 74 8.54 8.69 -10.38
CA ASN A 74 9.61 8.04 -11.16
C ASN A 74 10.23 6.78 -10.51
N CYS A 75 9.55 6.15 -9.55
CA CYS A 75 9.93 4.81 -9.10
C CYS A 75 9.38 3.74 -10.06
N LYS A 76 10.18 2.71 -10.33
CA LYS A 76 9.71 1.52 -11.05
C LYS A 76 8.99 0.59 -10.08
N VAL A 77 7.66 0.53 -10.17
CA VAL A 77 6.85 -0.45 -9.44
C VAL A 77 6.70 -1.74 -10.24
N SER A 78 6.78 -2.88 -9.56
CA SER A 78 6.66 -4.21 -10.16
C SER A 78 6.03 -5.21 -9.19
N ASN A 79 5.58 -6.34 -9.72
CA ASN A 79 5.00 -7.45 -8.95
C ASN A 79 3.86 -7.00 -8.03
N PHE A 80 3.04 -6.05 -8.47
CA PHE A 80 1.84 -5.69 -7.73
C PHE A 80 0.89 -6.89 -7.67
N GLN A 81 0.50 -7.26 -6.46
CA GLN A 81 -0.46 -8.34 -6.20
C GLN A 81 -1.47 -7.81 -5.18
N SER A 82 -2.74 -8.10 -5.42
CA SER A 82 -3.81 -7.84 -4.46
C SER A 82 -4.81 -8.98 -4.49
N LYS A 83 -5.02 -9.62 -3.33
CA LYS A 83 -5.93 -10.76 -3.19
C LYS A 83 -6.52 -10.81 -1.78
N GLY A 84 -7.84 -10.66 -1.69
CA GLY A 84 -8.55 -10.65 -0.42
C GLY A 84 -8.04 -9.53 0.46
N ASN A 85 -7.61 -9.85 1.68
CA ASN A 85 -7.12 -8.87 2.65
C ASN A 85 -5.61 -8.60 2.53
N LYS A 86 -4.93 -9.04 1.46
CA LYS A 86 -3.48 -8.87 1.31
C LYS A 86 -3.14 -8.18 0.00
N ALA A 87 -2.18 -7.28 0.05
CA ALA A 87 -1.59 -6.67 -1.13
C ALA A 87 -0.09 -6.50 -0.95
N SER A 88 0.66 -6.52 -2.04
CA SER A 88 2.10 -6.27 -2.02
C SER A 88 2.59 -5.73 -3.36
N PHE A 89 3.72 -5.04 -3.32
CA PHE A 89 4.46 -4.66 -4.51
C PHE A 89 5.94 -4.46 -4.20
N LYS A 90 6.75 -4.40 -5.26
CA LYS A 90 8.16 -4.00 -5.20
C LYS A 90 8.33 -2.65 -5.86
N ALA A 91 9.12 -1.76 -5.29
CA ALA A 91 9.46 -0.48 -5.87
C ALA A 91 10.99 -0.30 -5.94
N ALA A 92 11.47 0.22 -7.05
CA ALA A 92 12.86 0.64 -7.22
C ALA A 92 12.88 2.12 -7.62
N CYS A 93 13.37 2.97 -6.73
CA CYS A 93 13.60 4.40 -6.94
C CYS A 93 15.12 4.65 -7.12
N GLU A 94 15.54 5.88 -7.41
CA GLU A 94 16.94 6.20 -7.77
C GLU A 94 17.98 5.66 -6.78
N THR A 95 17.74 5.80 -5.48
CA THR A 95 18.71 5.49 -4.42
C THR A 95 18.36 4.25 -3.60
N MET A 96 17.13 3.73 -3.73
CA MET A 96 16.60 2.66 -2.88
C MET A 96 15.66 1.74 -3.63
N SER A 97 15.61 0.49 -3.19
CA SER A 97 14.56 -0.45 -3.58
C SER A 97 13.91 -1.01 -2.33
N PHE A 98 12.62 -1.29 -2.40
CA PHE A 98 11.89 -1.86 -1.27
C PHE A 98 10.77 -2.79 -1.70
N ASP A 99 10.43 -3.69 -0.79
CA ASP A 99 9.24 -4.52 -0.84
C ASP A 99 8.22 -3.94 0.15
N ALA A 100 6.97 -3.77 -0.30
CA ALA A 100 5.85 -3.29 0.51
C ALA A 100 4.81 -4.39 0.64
N GLU A 101 4.36 -4.66 1.86
CA GLU A 101 3.37 -5.70 2.17
C GLU A 101 2.28 -5.16 3.10
N TYR A 102 1.04 -5.38 2.70
CA TYR A 102 -0.16 -4.92 3.40
C TYR A 102 -1.04 -6.12 3.76
N GLU A 103 -1.58 -6.10 4.97
CA GLU A 103 -2.63 -7.01 5.43
C GLU A 103 -3.74 -6.21 6.10
N LYS A 104 -4.93 -6.18 5.47
CA LYS A 104 -6.12 -5.51 5.99
C LYS A 104 -6.67 -6.32 7.16
N LEU A 105 -6.63 -5.74 8.34
CA LEU A 105 -7.23 -6.33 9.54
C LEU A 105 -8.68 -5.88 9.68
N SER A 106 -8.97 -4.62 9.35
CA SER A 106 -10.31 -4.06 9.24
C SER A 106 -10.30 -2.83 8.32
N GLU A 107 -11.43 -2.15 8.11
CA GLU A 107 -11.45 -0.86 7.40
C GLU A 107 -10.64 0.24 8.12
N ASN A 108 -10.33 0.06 9.41
CA ASN A 108 -9.64 1.03 10.26
C ASN A 108 -8.23 0.58 10.68
N GLU A 109 -7.81 -0.63 10.30
CA GLU A 109 -6.53 -1.19 10.71
C GLU A 109 -5.85 -1.96 9.57
N ILE A 110 -4.58 -1.61 9.32
CA ILE A 110 -3.74 -2.24 8.30
C ILE A 110 -2.42 -2.64 8.95
N LYS A 111 -2.04 -3.91 8.87
CA LYS A 111 -0.66 -4.30 9.14
C LYS A 111 0.17 -3.98 7.91
N PHE A 112 1.23 -3.19 8.10
CA PHE A 112 2.11 -2.74 7.02
C PHE A 112 3.56 -3.06 7.36
N THR A 113 4.24 -3.68 6.39
CA THR A 113 5.67 -3.96 6.43
C THR A 113 6.33 -3.37 5.19
N GLN A 114 7.43 -2.66 5.39
CA GLN A 114 8.30 -2.16 4.33
C GLN A 114 9.71 -2.68 4.56
N THR A 115 10.23 -3.46 3.62
CA THR A 115 11.62 -3.94 3.65
C THR A 115 12.45 -3.13 2.66
N ILE A 116 13.38 -2.32 3.14
CA ILE A 116 14.20 -1.43 2.32
C ILE A 116 15.59 -2.04 2.13
N TYR A 117 16.04 -2.09 0.89
CA TYR A 117 17.34 -2.62 0.48
C TYR A 117 18.24 -1.45 0.05
N SER A 118 19.37 -1.29 0.73
CA SER A 118 20.38 -0.27 0.40
C SER A 118 21.53 -0.85 -0.44
N ARG A 119 22.21 0.03 -1.18
CA ARG A 119 23.43 -0.28 -1.94
C ARG A 119 24.61 -0.58 -1.00
N LYS A 120 24.65 -1.79 -0.41
CA LYS A 120 25.81 -2.44 0.27
C LYS A 120 25.43 -3.77 0.97
N GLY A 121 24.29 -4.37 0.63
CA GLY A 121 23.83 -5.61 1.26
C GLY A 121 23.28 -5.42 2.68
N LYS A 122 23.04 -4.16 3.09
CA LYS A 122 22.29 -3.81 4.29
C LYS A 122 20.84 -3.62 3.91
N SER A 123 19.95 -4.24 4.66
CA SER A 123 18.51 -4.00 4.59
C SER A 123 17.97 -3.65 5.96
N TYR A 124 16.84 -2.96 5.99
CA TYR A 124 16.09 -2.76 7.23
C TYR A 124 14.62 -2.94 6.95
N THR A 125 13.89 -3.36 7.99
CA THR A 125 12.46 -3.63 7.93
C THR A 125 11.76 -2.66 8.87
N ALA A 126 10.82 -1.87 8.34
CA ALA A 126 9.87 -1.10 9.13
C ALA A 126 8.55 -1.87 9.16
N ALA A 127 8.10 -2.31 10.34
CA ALA A 127 6.88 -3.08 10.49
C ALA A 127 6.00 -2.53 11.62
N GLY A 128 4.70 -2.44 11.37
CA GLY A 128 3.74 -1.92 12.33
C GLY A 128 2.28 -2.10 11.90
N THR A 129 1.36 -1.66 12.76
CA THR A 129 -0.08 -1.64 12.45
C THR A 129 -0.56 -0.20 12.36
N MET A 130 -0.89 0.22 11.14
CA MET A 130 -1.54 1.50 10.86
C MET A 130 -2.96 1.49 11.43
N ARG A 131 -3.37 2.60 12.04
CA ARG A 131 -4.73 2.78 12.60
C ARG A 131 -5.33 4.10 12.20
N HIS A 132 -6.61 4.08 11.83
CA HIS A 132 -7.41 5.28 11.59
C HIS A 132 -7.64 6.04 12.90
N LYS A 133 -7.53 7.37 12.86
CA LYS A 133 -7.67 8.26 14.03
C LYS A 133 -9.11 8.72 14.29
N GLY A 134 -10.08 8.31 13.47
CA GLY A 134 -11.50 8.53 13.72
C GLY A 134 -12.04 9.93 13.35
N SER A 135 -11.22 10.87 12.88
CA SER A 135 -11.70 12.18 12.42
C SER A 135 -12.12 12.12 10.95
N GLN A 136 -13.45 12.09 10.71
CA GLN A 136 -14.03 12.13 9.36
C GLN A 136 -13.87 13.48 8.63
N ASN A 137 -13.37 14.52 9.32
CA ASN A 137 -13.24 15.88 8.80
C ASN A 137 -11.82 16.27 8.41
N ALA A 138 -10.85 15.36 8.45
CA ALA A 138 -9.51 15.65 7.95
C ALA A 138 -9.54 15.76 6.42
N SER A 139 -9.39 16.97 5.88
CA SER A 139 -9.24 17.18 4.45
C SER A 139 -7.84 16.74 4.01
N CYS A 140 -7.68 15.44 3.73
CA CYS A 140 -6.49 14.97 3.03
C CYS A 140 -6.51 15.56 1.62
N ALA A 141 -5.39 16.17 1.19
CA ALA A 141 -5.24 16.64 -0.18
C ALA A 141 -5.46 15.48 -1.16
N GLU A 142 -6.06 15.78 -2.32
CA GLU A 142 -6.36 14.82 -3.38
C GLU A 142 -5.17 14.52 -4.30
#